data_AF-A0A7S3K6P7-F1
#
_entry.id   AF-A0A7S3K6P7-F1
#
_cell.length_a   1.000
_cell.length_b   1.000
_cell.length_c   1.000
_cell.angle_alpha   90.00
_cell.angle_beta   90.00
_cell.angle_gamma   90.00
#
_symmetry.space_group_name_H-M   'P 1'
#
loop_
_entity.id
_entity.type
_entity.pdbx_description
1 polymer ?
#
loop_
_entity_poly.entity_id
_entity_poly.type
_entity_poly.pdbx_seq_one_letter_code
_entity_poly.pdbx_strand_id
1 'polypeptide(L)'
;MMSTIVNEEENCDYGIIVPCNICLFRPRECERLIEDTIPILISYFDSYTLLTSSVVSRSWLDFSNRDEFWRAVLKKEYEIDITSLHPPPKRTKLLFMNMKRAFRALLVYA
;
A
#
# COMPACT_ATOMS: atom_id res chain seq x y z
N MET A 1 19.39 46.06 7.71
CA MET A 1 19.50 45.40 6.39
C MET A 1 18.69 44.11 6.46
N MET A 2 17.48 44.12 5.90
CA MET A 2 16.60 42.96 5.81
C MET A 2 17.09 42.09 4.65
N SER A 3 17.48 40.85 4.92
CA SER A 3 17.80 39.85 3.90
C SER A 3 16.51 39.20 3.41
N THR A 4 16.18 39.45 2.15
CA THR A 4 15.07 38.89 1.40
C THR A 4 15.21 37.36 1.32
N ILE A 5 14.23 36.63 1.86
CA ILE A 5 14.13 35.17 1.68
C ILE A 5 13.64 34.96 0.25
N VAL A 6 14.50 34.37 -0.58
CA VAL A 6 14.14 33.93 -1.93
C VAL A 6 13.29 32.68 -1.78
N ASN A 7 11.99 32.81 -2.05
CA ASN A 7 11.09 31.67 -2.24
C ASN A 7 11.42 31.03 -3.59
N GLU A 8 12.31 30.05 -3.61
CA GLU A 8 12.40 29.11 -4.73
C GLU A 8 11.21 28.16 -4.62
N GLU A 9 10.18 28.44 -5.43
CA GLU A 9 9.06 27.52 -5.67
C GLU A 9 9.58 26.32 -6.48
N GLU A 10 10.22 25.36 -5.79
CA GLU A 10 10.42 24.03 -6.37
C GLU A 10 9.06 23.32 -6.43
N ASN A 11 8.57 23.21 -7.66
CA ASN A 11 7.32 22.56 -8.01
C ASN A 11 7.45 21.05 -7.71
N CYS A 12 6.94 20.60 -6.57
CA CYS A 12 6.81 19.18 -6.26
C CYS A 12 5.77 18.55 -7.20
N ASP A 13 6.22 17.70 -8.12
CA ASP A 13 5.39 17.01 -9.14
C ASP A 13 4.35 16.01 -8.59
N TYR A 14 4.27 15.85 -7.27
CA TYR A 14 3.14 15.22 -6.63
C TYR A 14 2.17 16.34 -6.27
N GLY A 15 1.00 16.39 -6.94
CA GLY A 15 -0.05 17.43 -6.81
C GLY A 15 -0.68 17.61 -5.43
N ILE A 16 0.15 17.70 -4.41
CA ILE A 16 -0.08 18.11 -3.04
C ILE A 16 1.00 19.17 -2.79
N ILE A 17 0.61 20.45 -2.93
CA ILE A 17 1.42 21.56 -2.46
C ILE A 17 1.38 21.47 -0.92
N VAL A 18 2.26 20.65 -0.34
CA VAL A 18 2.52 20.71 1.10
C VAL A 18 3.45 21.90 1.27
N PRO A 19 3.04 22.97 1.98
CA PRO A 19 3.96 24.06 2.25
C PRO A 19 5.21 23.48 2.93
N CYS A 20 6.39 23.75 2.35
CA CYS A 20 7.69 23.23 2.76
C CYS A 20 8.05 23.45 4.25
N ASN A 21 7.22 24.17 5.01
CA ASN A 21 7.34 24.34 6.46
C ASN A 21 6.85 23.13 7.29
N ILE A 22 6.35 22.04 6.69
CA ILE A 22 5.85 20.84 7.43
C ILE A 22 6.64 19.56 7.08
N CYS A 23 7.54 19.59 6.09
CA CYS A 23 8.35 18.42 5.75
C CYS A 23 9.57 18.31 6.68
N LEU A 24 9.55 17.35 7.61
CA LEU A 24 10.67 17.05 8.52
C LEU A 24 11.92 16.47 7.81
N PHE A 25 11.81 16.14 6.52
CA PHE A 25 12.86 15.47 5.75
C PHE A 25 13.05 16.15 4.39
N ARG A 26 14.26 16.05 3.83
CA ARG A 26 14.53 16.49 2.46
C ARG A 26 13.74 15.60 1.47
N PRO A 27 13.34 16.10 0.28
CA PRO A 27 12.54 15.32 -0.68
C PRO A 27 13.10 13.93 -0.99
N ARG A 28 14.43 13.82 -1.21
CA ARG A 28 15.11 12.54 -1.49
C ARG A 28 15.21 11.60 -0.28
N GLU A 29 15.16 12.13 0.93
CA GLU A 29 15.16 11.34 2.18
C GLU A 29 13.76 10.78 2.46
N CYS A 30 12.71 11.57 2.16
CA CYS A 30 11.32 11.11 2.18
C CYS A 30 11.10 9.93 1.23
N GLU A 31 11.61 9.99 0.00
CA GLU A 31 11.44 8.91 -1.00
C GLU A 31 12.01 7.57 -0.51
N ARG A 32 13.27 7.55 -0.04
CA ARG A 32 13.89 6.33 0.51
C ARG A 32 13.17 5.82 1.76
N LEU A 33 12.81 6.72 2.67
CA LEU A 33 12.09 6.33 3.88
C LEU A 33 10.75 5.68 3.54
N ILE A 34 10.03 6.23 2.56
CA ILE A 34 8.77 5.69 2.06
C ILE A 34 8.97 4.33 1.40
N GLU A 35 9.97 4.19 0.52
CA GLU A 35 10.21 2.94 -0.20
C GLU A 35 10.67 1.79 0.71
N ASP A 36 11.45 2.06 1.75
CA ASP A 36 11.98 1.01 2.64
C ASP A 36 11.02 0.72 3.81
N THR A 37 10.42 1.75 4.40
CA THR A 37 9.63 1.61 5.64
C THR A 37 8.21 1.16 5.37
N ILE A 38 7.59 1.64 4.28
CA ILE A 38 6.18 1.33 4.00
C ILE A 38 5.96 -0.16 3.70
N PRO A 39 6.80 -0.85 2.91
CA PRO A 39 6.64 -2.29 2.71
C PRO A 39 6.73 -3.09 4.02
N ILE A 40 7.64 -2.69 4.92
CA ILE A 40 7.78 -3.31 6.25
C ILE A 40 6.50 -3.09 7.05
N LEU A 41 6.00 -1.87 7.12
CA LEU A 41 4.76 -1.54 7.83
C LEU A 41 3.57 -2.34 7.28
N ILE A 42 3.42 -2.38 5.96
CA ILE A 42 2.34 -3.09 5.26
C ILE A 42 2.41 -4.59 5.52
N SER A 43 3.59 -5.18 5.72
CA SER A 43 3.72 -6.61 6.03
C SER A 43 3.01 -7.02 7.34
N TYR A 44 2.78 -6.07 8.26
CA TYR A 44 2.03 -6.31 9.49
C TYR A 44 0.51 -6.22 9.32
N PHE A 45 0.03 -5.62 8.22
CA PHE A 45 -1.39 -5.38 8.01
C PHE A 45 -2.16 -6.69 7.85
N ASP A 46 -3.40 -6.70 8.34
CA ASP A 46 -4.39 -7.70 7.96
C ASP A 46 -5.02 -7.33 6.60
N SER A 47 -5.83 -8.24 6.06
CA SER A 47 -6.49 -8.01 4.76
C SER A 47 -7.38 -6.78 4.75
N TYR A 48 -8.01 -6.44 5.87
CA TYR A 48 -8.91 -5.29 5.97
C TYR A 48 -8.13 -3.97 5.93
N THR A 49 -7.09 -3.87 6.76
CA THR A 49 -6.21 -2.70 6.83
C THR A 49 -5.47 -2.49 5.52
N LEU A 50 -5.04 -3.57 4.86
CA LEU A 50 -4.44 -3.49 3.53
C LEU A 50 -5.41 -2.91 2.49
N LEU A 51 -6.70 -3.31 2.52
CA LEU A 51 -7.71 -2.74 1.64
C LEU A 51 -7.99 -1.26 1.94
N THR A 52 -8.12 -0.88 3.20
CA THR A 52 -8.42 0.52 3.56
C THR A 52 -7.24 1.44 3.32
N SER A 53 -5.99 0.94 3.41
CA SER A 53 -4.80 1.72 3.10
C SER A 53 -4.80 2.28 1.67
N SER A 54 -5.51 1.62 0.74
CA SER A 54 -5.55 2.01 -0.67
C SER A 54 -6.22 3.37 -0.90
N VAL A 55 -6.98 3.90 0.07
CA VAL A 55 -7.67 5.19 -0.06
C VAL A 55 -6.87 6.37 0.48
N VAL A 56 -5.70 6.14 1.07
CA VAL A 56 -4.88 7.19 1.70
C VAL A 56 -4.24 8.10 0.64
N SER A 57 -3.66 7.52 -0.41
CA SER A 57 -3.03 8.25 -1.53
C SER A 57 -2.77 7.30 -2.70
N ARG A 58 -2.32 7.84 -3.84
CA ARG A 58 -1.92 7.02 -5.00
C ARG A 58 -0.77 6.06 -4.68
N SER A 59 0.26 6.51 -3.98
CA SER A 59 1.37 5.64 -3.61
C SER A 59 0.92 4.48 -2.72
N TRP A 60 0.02 4.75 -1.78
CA TRP A 60 -0.57 3.70 -0.92
C TRP A 60 -1.51 2.76 -1.69
N LEU A 61 -2.23 3.26 -2.70
CA LEU A 61 -2.96 2.41 -3.65
C LEU A 61 -2.00 1.46 -4.38
N ASP A 62 -0.87 1.95 -4.87
CA ASP A 62 0.13 1.14 -5.56
C ASP A 62 0.71 0.07 -4.63
N PHE A 63 1.10 0.45 -3.41
CA PHE A 63 1.57 -0.50 -2.40
C PHE A 63 0.50 -1.55 -2.07
N SER A 64 -0.73 -1.16 -1.79
CA SER A 64 -1.85 -2.08 -1.47
C SER A 64 -2.25 -3.00 -2.63
N ASN A 65 -1.74 -2.78 -3.84
CA ASN A 65 -1.95 -3.62 -5.01
C ASN A 65 -0.78 -4.57 -5.31
N ARG A 66 0.37 -4.43 -4.64
CA ARG A 66 1.53 -5.32 -4.85
C ARG A 66 1.21 -6.74 -4.41
N ASP A 67 1.53 -7.71 -5.26
CA ASP A 67 1.15 -9.11 -5.09
C ASP A 67 1.80 -9.76 -3.85
N GLU A 68 3.03 -9.35 -3.52
CA GLU A 68 3.79 -9.83 -2.36
C GLU A 68 3.04 -9.70 -1.03
N PHE A 69 2.37 -8.58 -0.79
CA PHE A 69 1.59 -8.38 0.43
C PHE A 69 0.36 -9.29 0.47
N TRP A 70 -0.30 -9.51 -0.67
CA TRP A 70 -1.44 -10.41 -0.74
C TRP A 70 -1.07 -11.88 -0.56
N ARG A 71 0.14 -12.28 -0.98
CA ARG A 71 0.69 -13.63 -0.67
C ARG A 71 0.90 -13.80 0.82
N ALA A 72 1.47 -12.79 1.48
CA ALA A 72 1.65 -12.80 2.93
C ALA A 72 0.30 -12.87 3.66
N VAL A 73 -0.69 -12.10 3.23
CA VAL A 73 -2.06 -12.12 3.79
C VAL A 73 -2.70 -13.50 3.64
N LEU A 74 -2.67 -14.12 2.45
CA LEU A 74 -3.27 -15.45 2.26
C LEU A 74 -2.54 -16.53 3.07
N LYS A 75 -1.22 -16.45 3.19
CA LYS A 75 -0.46 -17.36 4.06
C LYS A 75 -0.81 -17.17 5.54
N LYS A 76 -0.98 -15.92 5.99
CA LYS A 76 -1.26 -15.58 7.40
C LYS A 76 -2.70 -15.88 7.83
N GLU A 77 -3.69 -15.51 7.00
CA GLU A 77 -5.11 -15.63 7.36
C GLU A 77 -5.73 -16.98 6.98
N TYR A 78 -5.20 -17.64 5.94
CA TYR A 78 -5.80 -18.84 5.36
C TYR A 78 -4.84 -20.02 5.28
N GLU A 79 -3.59 -19.86 5.72
CA GLU A 79 -2.54 -20.90 5.63
C GLU A 79 -2.30 -21.40 4.18
N ILE A 80 -2.63 -20.57 3.18
CA ILE A 80 -2.47 -20.93 1.77
C ILE A 80 -1.10 -20.48 1.28
N ASP A 81 -0.28 -21.44 0.85
CA ASP A 81 0.91 -21.16 0.07
C ASP A 81 0.58 -21.08 -1.42
N ILE A 82 0.70 -19.87 -1.99
CA ILE A 82 0.41 -19.61 -3.40
C ILE A 82 1.34 -20.36 -4.35
N THR A 83 2.54 -20.71 -3.91
CA THR A 83 3.50 -21.49 -4.72
C THR A 83 3.05 -22.94 -4.92
N SER A 84 2.16 -23.44 -4.06
CA SER A 84 1.59 -24.79 -4.16
C SER A 84 0.43 -24.91 -5.14
N LEU A 85 -0.11 -23.78 -5.63
CA LEU A 85 -1.26 -23.76 -6.53
C LEU A 85 -0.84 -23.99 -7.98
N HIS A 86 -1.49 -24.96 -8.64
CA HIS A 86 -1.29 -25.25 -10.05
C HIS A 86 -2.61 -25.15 -10.82
N PRO A 87 -2.77 -24.17 -11.74
CA PRO A 87 -1.81 -23.12 -12.09
C PRO A 87 -1.67 -22.02 -11.01
N PRO A 88 -0.52 -21.31 -10.96
CA PRO A 88 -0.37 -20.19 -10.04
C PRO A 88 -1.34 -19.06 -10.43
N PRO A 89 -1.99 -18.40 -9.46
CA PRO A 89 -2.91 -17.31 -9.75
C PRO A 89 -2.17 -16.12 -10.34
N LYS A 90 -2.73 -15.51 -11.39
CA LYS A 90 -2.15 -14.30 -12.03
C LYS A 90 -2.09 -13.10 -11.09
N ARG A 91 -3.06 -12.98 -10.16
CA ARG A 91 -3.15 -11.91 -9.15
C ARG A 91 -3.69 -12.49 -7.85
N THR A 92 -2.87 -12.49 -6.81
CA THR A 92 -3.18 -13.04 -5.49
C THR A 92 -4.30 -12.27 -4.80
N LYS A 93 -4.33 -10.93 -4.97
CA LYS A 93 -5.44 -10.07 -4.52
C LYS A 93 -6.79 -10.51 -5.08
N LEU A 94 -6.83 -10.89 -6.37
CA LEU A 94 -8.06 -11.32 -7.02
C LEU A 94 -8.55 -12.66 -6.46
N LEU A 95 -7.63 -13.59 -6.22
CA LEU A 95 -7.94 -14.86 -5.57
C LEU A 95 -8.57 -14.61 -4.19
N PHE A 96 -7.93 -13.78 -3.35
CA PHE A 96 -8.48 -13.39 -2.05
C PHE A 96 -9.91 -12.83 -2.15
N MET A 97 -10.14 -11.89 -3.07
CA MET A 97 -11.46 -11.28 -3.24
C MET A 97 -12.53 -12.29 -3.67
N ASN A 98 -12.17 -13.21 -4.57
CA ASN A 98 -13.07 -14.28 -5.01
C ASN A 98 -13.38 -15.25 -3.87
N MET A 99 -12.38 -15.62 -3.06
CA MET A 99 -12.57 -16.45 -1.88
C MET A 99 -13.51 -15.78 -0.86
N LYS A 100 -13.27 -14.51 -0.50
CA LYS A 100 -14.16 -13.77 0.42
C LYS A 100 -15.60 -13.71 -0.09
N ARG A 101 -15.80 -13.50 -1.40
CA ARG A 101 -17.14 -13.53 -2.01
C ARG A 101 -17.78 -14.91 -1.93
N ALA A 102 -17.05 -15.96 -2.26
CA ALA A 102 -17.53 -17.34 -2.19
C ALA A 102 -17.92 -17.74 -0.76
N PHE A 103 -17.07 -17.43 0.23
CA PHE A 103 -17.38 -17.72 1.65
C PHE A 103 -18.60 -16.94 2.15
N ARG A 104 -18.74 -15.66 1.77
CA ARG A 104 -19.94 -14.89 2.11
C ARG A 104 -21.20 -15.49 1.49
N ALA A 105 -21.13 -15.96 0.25
CA ALA A 105 -22.27 -16.63 -0.38
C ALA A 105 -22.64 -17.90 0.39
N LEU A 106 -21.66 -18.73 0.77
CA LEU A 106 -21.91 -19.94 1.57
C LEU A 106 -22.61 -19.63 2.90
N LEU A 107 -22.25 -18.55 3.59
CA LEU A 107 -22.90 -18.15 4.85
C LEU A 107 -24.35 -17.65 4.67
N VAL A 108 -24.71 -17.16 3.48
CA VAL A 108 -26.10 -16.72 3.19
C VAL A 108 -27.00 -17.92 2.87
N TYR A 109 -26.42 -19.00 2.36
CA TYR A 109 -27.15 -20.23 2.00
C TYR A 109 -27.05 -21.36 3.03
N ALA A 110 -26.35 -21.14 4.15
CA ALA A 110 -26.23 -22.05 5.28
C ALA A 110 -27.21 -21.68 6.40
#